data_AF-A0A3C0HQD1-F1
#
_entry.id   AF-A0A3C0HQD1-F1
#
_cell.length_a   1.000
_cell.length_b   1.000
_cell.length_c   1.000
_cell.angle_alpha   90.00
_cell.angle_beta   90.00
_cell.angle_gamma   90.00
#
_symmetry.space_group_name_H-M   'P 1'
#
loop_
_entity.id
_entity.type
_entity.pdbx_description
1 polymer ?
#
loop_
_entity_poly.entity_id
_entity_poly.type
_entity_poly.pdbx_seq_one_letter_code
_entity_poly.pdbx_strand_id
1 'polypeptide(L)' 'MDITLDTKTVRYANGGCEHDPALPGVVLVHGAGMNRTVFQLQTRYLAHHGYRVAAVDLPGHGG' A
#
# COMPACT_ATOMS: atom_id res chain seq x y z
N MET A 1 -2.48 1.20 7.61
CA MET A 1 -3.78 0.51 7.65
C MET A 1 -3.49 -0.97 7.63
N ASP A 2 -4.37 -1.77 8.21
CA ASP A 2 -4.17 -3.20 8.38
C ASP A 2 -5.32 -3.94 7.67
N ILE A 3 -5.01 -5.04 7.01
CA ILE A 3 -5.98 -5.94 6.38
C ILE A 3 -5.66 -7.38 6.76
N THR A 4 -6.68 -8.18 7.06
CA THR A 4 -6.51 -9.62 7.32
C THR A 4 -6.69 -10.40 6.04
N LEU A 5 -5.67 -11.16 5.64
CA LEU A 5 -5.68 -12.07 4.48
C LEU A 5 -5.18 -13.44 4.92
N ASP A 6 -5.95 -14.50 4.70
CA ASP A 6 -5.58 -15.89 5.08
C ASP A 6 -5.02 -16.00 6.50
N THR A 7 -5.73 -15.38 7.46
CA THR A 7 -5.37 -15.28 8.89
C THR A 7 -4.09 -14.50 9.22
N LYS A 8 -3.47 -13.84 8.24
CA LYS A 8 -2.31 -12.96 8.41
C LYS A 8 -2.73 -11.50 8.34
N THR A 9 -2.23 -10.70 9.27
CA THR A 9 -2.35 -9.24 9.20
C THR A 9 -1.30 -8.70 8.24
N VAL A 10 -1.73 -7.98 7.21
CA VAL A 10 -0.87 -7.27 6.26
C VAL A 10 -1.07 -5.77 6.48
N ARG A 11 0.04 -5.06 6.63
CA ARG A 11 0.02 -3.60 6.70
C ARG A 11 0.19 -2.99 5.32
N TYR A 12 -0.52 -1.90 5.08
CA TYR A 12 -0.41 -1.14 3.85
C TYR A 12 -0.65 0.36 4.06
N ALA A 13 -0.24 1.15 3.07
CA ALA A 13 -0.53 2.57 2.95
C ALA A 13 -1.32 2.83 1.67
N ASN A 14 -2.32 3.72 1.75
CA ASN A 14 -3.21 4.09 0.64
C ASN A 14 -3.07 5.55 0.21
N GLY A 15 -2.03 6.25 0.68
CA GLY A 15 -1.78 7.65 0.32
C GLY A 15 -2.73 8.65 1.00
N GLY A 16 -3.64 8.19 1.87
CA GLY A 16 -4.60 9.03 2.58
C GLY A 16 -5.90 9.29 1.83
N CYS A 17 -6.17 8.55 0.74
CA CYS A 17 -7.44 8.59 0.01
C CYS A 17 -8.20 7.27 0.19
N GLU A 18 -9.54 7.33 0.16
CA GLU A 18 -10.35 6.11 0.17
C GLU A 18 -10.11 5.25 -1.08
N HIS A 19 -10.25 3.93 -0.93
CA HIS A 19 -10.14 2.99 -2.04
C HIS A 19 -11.46 2.95 -2.81
N ASP A 20 -11.63 3.87 -3.75
CA ASP A 20 -12.74 3.81 -4.71
C ASP A 20 -12.51 2.65 -5.72
N PRO A 21 -13.37 1.62 -5.75
CA PRO A 21 -13.22 0.49 -6.66
C PRO A 21 -13.41 0.84 -8.15
N ALA A 22 -13.94 2.02 -8.47
CA ALA A 22 -14.04 2.50 -9.85
C ALA A 22 -12.70 3.00 -10.42
N LEU A 23 -11.71 3.29 -9.57
CA LEU A 23 -10.38 3.76 -9.98
C LEU A 23 -9.44 2.60 -10.35
N PRO A 24 -8.49 2.82 -11.29
CA PRO A 24 -7.45 1.85 -11.62
C PRO A 24 -6.61 1.49 -10.38
N GLY A 25 -6.37 0.19 -10.21
CA GLY A 25 -5.62 -0.36 -9.08
C GLY A 25 -4.12 -0.40 -9.30
N VAL A 26 -3.34 0.02 -8.31
CA VAL A 26 -1.87 -0.07 -8.31
C VAL A 26 -1.39 -0.68 -6.98
N VAL A 27 -0.52 -1.69 -7.06
CA VAL A 27 0.14 -2.27 -5.88
C VAL A 27 1.63 -1.99 -5.97
N LEU A 28 2.19 -1.35 -4.94
CA LEU A 28 3.61 -1.07 -4.83
C LEU A 28 4.26 -2.08 -3.88
N VAL A 29 5.20 -2.86 -4.41
CA VAL A 29 5.92 -3.92 -3.69
C VAL A 29 7.37 -3.50 -3.52
N HIS A 30 7.86 -3.50 -2.28
CA HIS A 30 9.21 -3.05 -1.95
C HIS A 30 10.26 -4.12 -2.20
N GLY A 31 11.54 -3.72 -2.23
CA GLY A 31 12.69 -4.62 -2.34
C GLY A 31 13.16 -5.19 -1.00
N ALA A 32 14.31 -5.88 -1.00
CA ALA A 32 14.90 -6.46 0.20
C ALA A 32 15.31 -5.38 1.23
N GLY A 33 15.10 -5.67 2.52
CA GLY A 33 15.49 -4.77 3.62
C GLY A 33 14.65 -3.49 3.74
N MET A 34 13.51 -3.45 3.06
CA MET A 34 12.61 -2.29 2.99
C MET A 34 11.24 -2.63 3.57
N ASN A 35 10.37 -1.63 3.67
CA ASN A 35 8.95 -1.79 3.98
C ASN A 35 8.15 -0.75 3.18
N ARG A 36 6.82 -0.69 3.32
CA ARG A 36 5.92 0.19 2.57
C ARG A 36 6.30 1.68 2.61
N THR A 37 7.06 2.13 3.61
CA THR A 37 7.42 3.55 3.77
C THR A 37 8.37 4.05 2.68
N VAL A 38 9.10 3.17 1.99
CA VAL A 38 9.94 3.56 0.84
C VAL A 38 9.12 4.16 -0.31
N PHE A 39 7.82 3.92 -0.32
CA PHE A 39 6.88 4.47 -1.29
C PHE A 39 5.98 5.57 -0.74
N GLN A 40 6.31 6.20 0.39
CA GLN A 40 5.41 7.17 1.04
C GLN A 40 4.94 8.28 0.07
N LEU A 41 5.85 8.87 -0.71
CA LEU A 41 5.51 9.95 -1.64
C LEU A 41 4.83 9.42 -2.91
N GLN A 42 5.25 8.26 -3.42
CA GLN A 42 4.70 7.63 -4.61
C GLN A 42 3.25 7.19 -4.37
N THR A 43 2.97 6.63 -3.19
CA THR A 43 1.61 6.25 -2.77
C THR A 43 0.73 7.48 -2.67
N ARG A 44 1.20 8.58 -2.06
CA ARG A 44 0.44 9.84 -2.00
C ARG A 44 0.19 10.40 -3.40
N TYR A 45 1.21 10.43 -4.25
CA TYR A 45 1.07 10.94 -5.61
C TYR A 45 -0.01 10.18 -6.37
N LEU A 46 0.07 8.85 -6.44
CA LEU A 46 -0.90 8.02 -7.16
C LEU A 46 -2.33 8.17 -6.59
N ALA A 47 -2.47 8.15 -5.25
CA ALA A 47 -3.76 8.30 -4.58
C ALA A 47 -4.48 9.60 -4.97
N HIS A 48 -3.73 10.71 -5.09
CA HIS A 48 -4.27 12.01 -5.49
C HIS A 48 -4.33 12.23 -7.02
N HIS A 49 -3.92 11.25 -7.84
CA HIS A 49 -3.93 11.33 -9.31
C HIS A 49 -4.80 10.23 -9.95
N GLY A 50 -5.88 9.84 -9.28
CA GLY A 50 -6.91 8.98 -9.86
C GLY A 50 -6.59 7.49 -9.83
N TYR A 51 -5.78 7.03 -8.88
CA TYR A 51 -5.51 5.60 -8.67
C TYR A 51 -5.92 5.16 -7.28
N ARG A 52 -6.53 3.98 -7.17
CA ARG A 52 -6.61 3.26 -5.89
C ARG A 52 -5.29 2.52 -5.69
N VAL A 53 -4.48 2.97 -4.74
CA VAL A 53 -3.11 2.47 -4.57
C VAL A 53 -2.92 1.81 -3.20
N ALA A 54 -2.13 0.75 -3.16
CA ALA A 54 -1.68 0.11 -1.94
C ALA A 54 -0.17 -0.14 -1.98
N ALA A 55 0.60 0.53 -1.13
CA ALA A 55 1.96 0.11 -0.81
C ALA A 55 1.92 -0.87 0.37
N VAL A 56 2.40 -2.09 0.16
CA VAL A 56 2.23 -3.21 1.10
C VAL A 56 3.54 -3.56 1.80
N ASP A 57 3.44 -4.03 3.04
CA ASP A 57 4.54 -4.70 3.71
C ASP A 57 4.53 -6.18 3.37
N LEU A 58 5.67 -6.70 2.88
CA LEU A 58 5.86 -8.13 2.68
C LEU A 58 6.03 -8.84 4.05
N PRO A 59 5.76 -10.16 4.13
CA PRO A 59 5.93 -10.92 5.37
C PRO A 59 7.29 -10.67 6.04
N GLY A 60 7.27 -10.42 7.36
CA GLY A 60 8.47 -10.13 8.15
C GLY A 60 8.96 -8.67 8.10
N HIS A 61 8.23 -7.77 7.43
CA HIS A 61 8.59 -6.35 7.31
C HIS A 61 7.45 -5.45 7.84
N GLY A 62 7.76 -4.18 8.12
CA GLY A 62 6.73 -3.16 8.41
C GLY A 62 6.15 -3.16 9.83
N GLY A 63 6.69 -4.04 10.68
CA GLY A 63 6.35 -4.24 12.09
C GLY A 63 5.03 -4.93 12.34
#